data_AF-X0XJF9-F1
#
_entry.id   AF-X0XJF9-F1
#
_cell.length_a   1.000
_cell.length_b   1.000
_cell.length_c   1.000
_cell.angle_alpha   90.00
_cell.angle_beta   90.00
_cell.angle_gamma   90.00
#
_symmetry.space_group_name_H-M   'P 1'
#
loop_
_entity.id
_entity.type
_entity.pdbx_description
1 polymer ?
#
loop_
_entity_poly.entity_id
_entity_poly.type
_entity_poly.pdbx_seq_one_letter_code
_entity_poly.pdbx_strand_id
1 'polypeptide(L)' 'VASVHLKESAKGEPEDDDFPVLGTGIVDFPEVFRVLGERGFTGPYTLELEGPLVAGLPVEERTGKVKACVDYLKSIGAMG' A
#
# COMPACT_ATOMS: atom_id res chain seq x y z
N VAL A 1 1.89 0.66 -18.62
CA VAL A 1 2.20 0.23 -17.24
C VAL A 1 1.80 -1.23 -17.12
N ALA A 2 2.72 -2.11 -16.70
CA ALA A 2 2.42 -3.54 -16.57
C ALA A 2 1.78 -3.89 -15.22
N SER A 3 2.24 -3.26 -14.15
CA SER A 3 1.72 -3.38 -12.79
C SER A 3 1.98 -2.08 -12.02
N VAL A 4 1.28 -1.88 -10.90
CA VAL A 4 1.48 -0.75 -9.98
C VAL A 4 1.77 -1.30 -8.59
N HIS A 5 2.82 -0.80 -7.95
CA HIS A 5 3.15 -1.14 -6.56
C HIS A 5 2.49 -0.13 -5.62
N LEU A 6 1.85 -0.64 -4.57
CA LEU A 6 1.23 0.14 -3.51
C LEU A 6 2.17 0.15 -2.31
N LYS A 7 2.63 1.36 -1.97
CA LYS A 7 3.46 1.66 -0.81
C LYS A 7 2.91 2.92 -0.15
N GLU A 8 2.81 2.91 1.17
CA GLU A 8 2.40 4.07 1.96
C GLU A 8 3.59 4.99 2.24
N SER A 9 3.34 6.24 2.60
CA SER A 9 4.34 7.12 3.20
C SER A 9 3.76 7.84 4.41
N ALA A 10 4.53 7.92 5.50
CA ALA A 10 4.11 8.69 6.67
C ALA A 10 4.14 10.21 6.43
N LYS A 11 5.04 10.71 5.57
CA LYS A 11 5.30 12.15 5.40
C LYS A 11 5.38 12.66 3.96
N GLY A 12 5.63 11.79 2.98
CA GLY A 12 5.82 12.19 1.58
C GLY A 12 7.12 12.96 1.31
N GLU A 13 8.12 12.81 2.18
CA GLU A 13 9.40 13.51 2.08
C GLU A 13 10.41 12.67 1.27
N PRO A 14 11.25 13.30 0.43
CA PRO A 14 12.36 12.61 -0.21
C PRO A 14 13.32 12.02 0.84
N GLU A 15 13.86 10.83 0.57
CA GLU A 15 14.82 10.12 1.42
C GLU A 15 14.28 9.64 2.78
N ASP A 16 12.98 9.78 3.06
CA ASP A 16 12.32 9.18 4.21
C ASP A 16 12.03 7.69 3.96
N ASP A 17 12.23 6.87 5.00
CA ASP A 17 12.06 5.41 4.99
C ASP A 17 10.88 4.93 5.84
N ASP A 18 10.04 5.85 6.32
CA ASP A 18 8.85 5.55 7.09
C ASP A 18 7.67 5.22 6.17
N PHE A 19 7.59 3.94 5.79
CA PHE A 19 6.53 3.36 4.98
C PHE A 19 5.62 2.47 5.84
N PRO A 20 4.57 3.03 6.48
CA PRO A 20 3.75 2.28 7.41
C PRO A 20 2.72 1.38 6.70
N VAL A 21 1.80 0.80 7.47
CA VAL A 21 0.67 0.04 6.91
C VAL A 21 -0.18 0.96 6.02
N LEU A 22 -0.68 0.44 4.89
CA LEU A 22 -1.56 1.22 4.01
C LEU A 22 -2.73 1.83 4.78
N GLY A 23 -3.01 3.12 4.53
CA GLY A 23 -4.12 3.85 5.14
C GLY A 23 -3.80 4.45 6.51
N THR A 24 -2.57 4.32 6.99
CA THR A 24 -2.11 5.00 8.22
C THR A 24 -1.14 6.15 7.93
N GLY A 25 -0.83 6.40 6.65
CA GLY A 25 0.01 7.51 6.22
C GLY A 25 -0.78 8.57 5.46
N ILE A 26 -0.14 9.18 4.45
CA ILE A 26 -0.68 10.32 3.71
C ILE A 26 -1.10 10.00 2.27
N VAL A 27 -0.89 8.77 1.78
CA VAL A 27 -1.24 8.41 0.40
C VAL A 27 -2.75 8.25 0.26
N ASP A 28 -3.35 9.02 -0.63
CA ASP A 28 -4.77 8.89 -1.02
C ASP A 28 -4.95 7.76 -2.03
N PHE A 29 -5.03 6.53 -1.55
CA PHE A 29 -5.25 5.36 -2.39
C PHE A 29 -6.57 5.40 -3.19
N PRO A 30 -7.72 5.83 -2.63
CA PRO A 30 -8.93 6.04 -3.40
C PRO A 30 -8.72 6.92 -4.64
N GLU A 31 -8.02 8.05 -4.50
CA GLU A 31 -7.73 8.95 -5.61
C GLU A 31 -6.77 8.32 -6.63
N VAL A 32 -5.74 7.60 -6.17
CA VAL A 32 -4.83 6.85 -7.05
C VAL A 32 -5.61 5.86 -7.92
N PHE A 33 -6.50 5.05 -7.33
CA PHE A 33 -7.31 4.09 -8.08
C PHE A 33 -8.27 4.78 -9.05
N ARG A 34 -8.91 5.89 -8.63
CA ARG A 34 -9.82 6.67 -9.49
C ARG A 34 -9.10 7.20 -10.73
N VAL A 35 -7.96 7.87 -10.55
CA VAL A 35 -7.20 8.49 -11.65
C VAL A 35 -6.66 7.44 -12.61
N LEU A 36 -6.12 6.33 -12.09
CA LEU A 36 -5.62 5.24 -12.95
C LEU A 36 -6.76 4.55 -13.71
N GLY A 37 -7.90 4.34 -13.05
CA GLY A 37 -9.12 3.80 -13.67
C GLY A 37 -9.65 4.70 -14.80
N GLU A 38 -9.70 6.02 -14.60
CA GLU A 38 -10.10 7.00 -15.62
C GLU A 38 -9.18 6.99 -16.85
N ARG A 39 -7.94 6.54 -16.69
CA ARG A 39 -6.98 6.35 -17.80
C ARG A 39 -6.99 4.93 -18.38
N GLY A 40 -7.91 4.08 -17.93
CA GLY A 40 -8.10 2.73 -18.44
C GLY A 40 -7.06 1.71 -17.96
N PHE A 41 -6.39 1.96 -16.83
CA PHE A 41 -5.49 0.97 -16.24
C PHE A 41 -6.28 -0.22 -15.68
N THR A 42 -5.97 -1.41 -16.17
CA THR A 42 -6.60 -2.69 -15.77
C THR A 42 -5.58 -3.74 -15.32
N GLY A 43 -4.32 -3.34 -15.16
CA GLY A 43 -3.25 -4.21 -14.69
C GLY A 43 -3.33 -4.49 -13.19
N PRO A 44 -2.53 -5.46 -12.69
CA PRO A 44 -2.50 -5.79 -11.28
C PRO A 44 -1.86 -4.66 -10.44
N TYR A 45 -2.36 -4.56 -9.21
CA TYR A 45 -1.72 -3.84 -8.12
C TYR A 45 -1.04 -4.84 -7.18
N THR A 46 0.16 -4.52 -6.71
CA THR A 46 0.93 -5.35 -5.78
C THR A 46 1.23 -4.58 -4.51
N LEU A 47 1.28 -5.27 -3.37
CA LEU A 47 1.73 -4.66 -2.11
C LEU A 47 3.26 -4.64 -2.08
N GLU A 48 3.84 -3.49 -1.76
CA GLU A 48 5.27 -3.35 -1.49
C GLU A 48 5.47 -2.88 -0.05
N LEU A 49 5.86 -3.83 0.82
CA LEU A 49 6.14 -3.58 2.23
C LEU A 49 7.64 -3.79 2.48
N GLU A 50 8.32 -2.78 3.00
CA GLU A 50 9.76 -2.82 3.22
C GLU A 50 10.19 -2.07 4.50
N GLY A 51 11.49 -2.01 4.74
CA GLY A 51 12.05 -1.18 5.81
C GLY A 51 11.61 -1.61 7.21
N PRO A 52 11.56 -0.66 8.17
CA PRO A 52 11.22 -0.94 9.56
C PRO A 52 9.85 -1.61 9.76
N LEU A 53 8.92 -1.48 8.80
CA LEU A 53 7.60 -2.11 8.87
C LEU A 53 7.67 -3.64 8.97
N VAL A 54 8.68 -4.26 8.32
CA VAL A 54 8.77 -5.72 8.18
C VAL A 54 10.16 -6.30 8.49
N ALA A 55 11.21 -5.48 8.51
CA ALA A 55 12.58 -5.94 8.72
C ALA A 55 12.77 -6.52 10.14
N GLY A 56 13.38 -7.70 10.23
CA GLY A 56 13.66 -8.37 11.51
C GLY A 56 12.45 -8.96 12.23
N LEU A 57 11.23 -8.77 11.72
CA LEU A 57 10.01 -9.30 12.34
C LEU A 57 9.79 -10.80 12.02
N PRO A 58 9.19 -11.57 12.94
CA PRO A 58 8.79 -12.94 12.69
C PRO A 58 7.69 -13.03 11.60
N VAL A 59 7.51 -14.23 11.03
CA VAL A 59 6.57 -14.47 9.92
C VAL A 59 5.14 -14.06 10.31
N GLU A 60 4.73 -14.37 11.53
CA GLU A 60 3.40 -14.08 12.05
C GLU A 60 3.12 -12.58 12.09
N GLU A 61 4.10 -11.78 12.55
CA GLU A 61 3.97 -10.32 12.59
C GLU A 61 3.95 -9.72 11.19
N ARG A 62 4.82 -10.18 10.28
CA ARG A 62 4.81 -9.73 8.88
C ARG A 62 3.49 -10.08 8.18
N THR A 63 2.95 -11.27 8.46
CA THR A 63 1.63 -11.68 7.97
C THR A 63 0.54 -10.76 8.51
N GLY A 64 0.64 -10.35 9.77
CA GLY A 64 -0.23 -9.33 10.37
C GLY A 64 -0.19 -7.99 9.63
N LYS A 65 1.00 -7.53 9.21
CA LYS A 65 1.15 -6.30 8.41
C LYS A 65 0.50 -6.42 7.03
N VAL A 66 0.70 -7.54 6.34
CA VAL A 66 0.04 -7.84 5.06
C VAL A 66 -1.48 -7.84 5.24
N LYS A 67 -1.99 -8.52 6.28
CA LYS A 67 -3.42 -8.56 6.57
C LYS A 67 -3.99 -7.15 6.80
N ALA A 68 -3.31 -6.32 7.57
CA ALA A 68 -3.77 -4.96 7.84
C ALA A 68 -3.87 -4.11 6.56
N CYS A 69 -2.91 -4.24 5.64
CA CYS A 69 -2.96 -3.57 4.33
C CYS A 69 -4.14 -4.08 3.50
N VAL A 70 -4.38 -5.39 3.47
CA VAL A 70 -5.51 -6.00 2.76
C VAL A 70 -6.85 -5.56 3.36
N ASP A 71 -6.96 -5.51 4.70
CA ASP A 71 -8.16 -5.04 5.38
C ASP A 71 -8.46 -3.58 5.03
N TYR A 72 -7.44 -2.72 4.97
CA TYR A 72 -7.60 -1.34 4.49
C TYR A 72 -8.10 -1.29 3.05
N LEU A 73 -7.48 -2.02 2.12
CA LEU A 73 -7.90 -2.06 0.71
C LEU A 73 -9.35 -2.53 0.55
N LYS A 74 -9.78 -3.51 1.36
CA LYS A 74 -11.18 -3.95 1.41
C LYS A 74 -12.09 -2.85 1.95
N SER A 75 -11.68 -2.15 3.00
CA SER A 75 -12.48 -1.09 3.63
C SER A 75 -12.77 0.09 2.69
N ILE A 76 -11.87 0.38 1.75
CA ILE A 76 -12.05 1.43 0.74
C ILE A 76 -12.68 0.92 -0.57
N GLY A 77 -13.06 -0.36 -0.63
CA GLY A 77 -13.68 -0.96 -1.82
C GLY A 77 -12.71 -1.26 -2.97
N ALA A 78 -11.40 -1.19 -2.74
CA ALA A 78 -10.38 -1.51 -3.75
C ALA A 78 -10.17 -3.03 -3.93
N MET A 79 -10.68 -3.85 -3.01
CA MET A 79 -10.57 -5.30 -3.04
C MET A 79 -11.86 -5.95 -2.51
N GLY A 80 -12.38 -6.93 -3.25
CA GLY A 80 -13.55 -7.75 -2.88
C GLY A 80 -13.20 -9.11 -2.32
#